data_AF-A0A525D689-F1
#
_entry.id   AF-A0A525D689-F1
#
_cell.length_a   1.000
_cell.length_b   1.000
_cell.length_c   1.000
_cell.angle_alpha   90.00
_cell.angle_beta   90.00
_cell.angle_gamma   90.00
#
_symmetry.space_group_name_H-M   'P 1'
#
loop_
_entity.id
_entity.type
_entity.pdbx_description
1 polymer ?
#
loop_
_entity_poly.entity_id
_entity_poly.type
_entity_poly.pdbx_seq_one_letter_code
_entity_poly.pdbx_strand_id
1 'polypeptide(L)'
;TKYSVAGRGKQRGIKIGEVTYDEIPKTMLVSVLPAADKEFAIETIMDAARSGKKGAFGDGKIFVSEVEDVYTISSGVKEGAAEEVTA
;
A
#
# COMPACT_ATOMS: atom_id res chain seq x y z
N THR A 1 -4.18 2.33 -6.44
CA THR A 1 -4.06 1.10 -7.26
C THR A 1 -4.01 -0.14 -6.39
N LYS A 2 -4.53 -1.29 -6.84
CA LYS A 2 -4.47 -2.57 -6.09
C LYS A 2 -3.92 -3.71 -6.95
N TYR A 3 -3.14 -4.60 -6.34
CA TYR A 3 -2.60 -5.80 -6.96
C TYR A 3 -2.84 -7.02 -6.07
N SER A 4 -3.19 -8.15 -6.68
CA SER A 4 -3.14 -9.45 -6.01
C SER A 4 -1.71 -9.95 -6.01
N VAL A 5 -1.17 -10.25 -4.83
CA VAL A 5 0.22 -10.71 -4.66
C VAL A 5 0.25 -11.94 -3.77
N ALA A 6 1.30 -12.76 -3.89
CA ALA A 6 1.58 -13.84 -2.96
C ALA A 6 2.75 -13.42 -2.06
N GLY A 7 2.70 -13.77 -0.78
CA GLY A 7 3.83 -13.50 0.10
C GLY A 7 3.66 -14.03 1.52
N ARG A 8 4.79 -14.10 2.24
CA ARG A 8 4.84 -14.63 3.61
C ARG A 8 5.64 -13.72 4.54
N GLY A 9 5.32 -13.76 5.82
CA GLY A 9 5.99 -13.01 6.88
C GLY A 9 6.05 -13.84 8.16
N LYS A 10 5.91 -13.20 9.32
CA LYS A 10 5.88 -13.92 10.62
C LYS A 10 4.73 -14.92 10.75
N GLN A 11 3.69 -14.82 9.93
CA GLN A 11 2.55 -15.76 9.92
C GLN A 11 2.91 -17.19 9.48
N ARG A 12 4.13 -17.41 8.93
CA ARG A 12 4.59 -18.69 8.33
C ARG A 12 3.65 -19.15 7.20
N GLY A 13 3.96 -20.27 6.56
CA GLY A 13 3.06 -20.88 5.57
C GLY A 13 1.85 -21.55 6.23
N ILE A 14 0.87 -21.99 5.43
CA ILE A 14 -0.27 -22.76 5.92
C ILE A 14 -0.04 -24.24 5.57
N LYS A 15 -0.15 -25.13 6.55
CA LYS A 15 -0.17 -26.58 6.30
C LYS A 15 -1.61 -27.07 6.36
N ILE A 16 -2.09 -27.65 5.27
CA ILE A 16 -3.43 -28.25 5.18
C ILE A 16 -3.25 -29.73 4.82
N GLY A 17 -3.47 -30.61 5.79
CA GLY A 17 -3.18 -32.03 5.65
C GLY A 17 -1.68 -32.27 5.41
N GLU A 18 -1.36 -32.87 4.27
CA GLU A 18 0.03 -33.14 3.85
C GLU A 18 0.63 -32.00 3.02
N VAL A 19 -0.18 -31.06 2.52
CA VAL A 19 0.28 -29.99 1.63
C VAL A 19 0.71 -28.78 2.44
N THR A 20 1.91 -28.26 2.14
CA THR A 20 2.44 -27.03 2.74
C THR A 20 2.41 -25.92 1.71
N TYR A 21 1.63 -24.87 1.99
CA TYR A 21 1.59 -23.64 1.20
C TYR A 21 2.56 -22.64 1.79
N ASP A 22 3.67 -22.39 1.08
CA ASP A 22 4.68 -21.45 1.52
C ASP A 22 4.21 -20.00 1.45
N GLU A 23 3.39 -19.68 0.46
CA GLU A 23 2.93 -18.32 0.19
C GLU A 23 1.42 -18.20 0.41
N ILE A 24 1.01 -17.06 0.95
CA ILE A 24 -0.39 -16.77 1.27
C ILE A 24 -0.85 -15.60 0.38
N PRO A 25 -2.05 -15.66 -0.20
CA PRO A 25 -2.61 -14.56 -0.98
C PRO A 25 -2.74 -13.29 -0.15
N LYS A 26 -2.34 -12.15 -0.73
CA LYS A 26 -2.43 -10.81 -0.15
C LYS A 26 -2.85 -9.80 -1.20
N THR A 27 -3.29 -8.64 -0.72
CA THR A 27 -3.58 -7.47 -1.57
C THR A 27 -2.53 -6.40 -1.29
N MET A 28 -1.79 -6.00 -2.32
CA MET A 28 -0.91 -4.83 -2.25
C MET A 28 -1.69 -3.59 -2.69
N LEU A 29 -1.73 -2.59 -1.83
CA LEU A 29 -2.25 -1.27 -2.15
C LEU A 29 -1.08 -0.34 -2.44
N VAL A 30 -1.15 0.37 -3.56
CA VAL A 30 -0.20 1.42 -3.94
C VAL A 30 -0.97 2.73 -4.01
N SER A 31 -0.57 3.68 -3.19
CA SER A 31 -1.14 5.02 -3.12
C SER A 31 -0.01 6.05 -3.15
N VAL A 32 -0.14 7.04 -4.02
CA VAL A 32 0.68 8.24 -4.02
C VAL A 32 -0.21 9.36 -3.48
N LEU A 33 0.33 10.16 -2.55
CA LEU A 33 -0.44 11.16 -1.81
C LEU A 33 0.48 12.34 -1.43
N PRO A 34 -0.09 13.55 -1.22
CA PRO A 34 0.67 14.69 -0.73
C PRO A 34 1.33 14.41 0.63
N ALA A 35 2.53 14.94 0.86
CA ALA A 35 3.27 14.69 2.10
C ALA A 35 2.51 15.08 3.37
N ALA A 36 1.62 16.08 3.29
CA ALA A 36 0.77 16.53 4.40
C ALA A 36 -0.25 15.47 4.87
N ASP A 37 -0.66 14.55 3.99
CA ASP A 37 -1.70 13.55 4.27
C ASP A 37 -1.10 12.19 4.70
N LYS A 38 0.23 12.09 4.74
CA LYS A 38 0.96 10.83 4.97
C LYS A 38 0.60 10.19 6.31
N GLU A 39 0.67 10.93 7.41
CA GLU A 39 0.32 10.44 8.75
C GLU A 39 -1.14 9.98 8.80
N PHE A 40 -2.07 10.77 8.26
CA PHE A 40 -3.49 10.42 8.22
C PHE A 40 -3.75 9.10 7.46
N ALA A 41 -3.12 8.93 6.30
CA ALA A 41 -3.26 7.71 5.51
C ALA A 41 -2.70 6.47 6.25
N ILE A 42 -1.54 6.61 6.90
CA ILE A 42 -0.90 5.54 7.67
C ILE A 42 -1.79 5.11 8.84
N GLU A 43 -2.31 6.06 9.62
CA GLU A 43 -3.20 5.79 10.75
C GLU A 43 -4.49 5.10 10.29
N THR A 44 -5.13 5.64 9.25
CA THR A 44 -6.37 5.09 8.70
C THR A 44 -6.18 3.64 8.23
N ILE A 45 -5.08 3.34 7.52
CA ILE A 45 -4.78 1.98 7.06
C ILE A 45 -4.52 1.05 8.26
N MET A 46 -3.77 1.51 9.27
CA MET A 46 -3.50 0.71 10.45
C MET A 46 -4.78 0.36 11.22
N ASP A 47 -5.68 1.30 11.39
CA ASP A 47 -6.93 1.08 12.13
C ASP A 47 -7.89 0.17 11.37
N ALA A 48 -7.96 0.30 10.04
CA ALA A 48 -8.84 -0.52 9.21
C ALA A 48 -8.31 -1.96 9.01
N ALA A 49 -6.99 -2.14 8.88
CA ALA A 49 -6.40 -3.42 8.51
C ALA A 49 -5.93 -4.27 9.70
N ARG A 50 -5.76 -3.68 10.89
CA ARG A 50 -5.31 -4.41 12.09
C ARG A 50 -6.39 -5.38 12.57
N SER A 51 -6.00 -6.63 12.76
CA SER A 51 -6.91 -7.67 13.26
C SER A 51 -7.01 -7.65 14.79
N GLY A 52 -8.20 -7.35 15.31
CA GLY A 52 -8.45 -7.29 16.75
C GLY A 52 -7.62 -6.22 17.49
N LYS A 53 -7.66 -6.23 18.83
CA LYS A 53 -7.04 -5.14 19.62
C LYS A 53 -5.50 -5.15 19.58
N LYS A 54 -4.87 -6.32 19.44
CA LYS A 54 -3.41 -6.48 19.49
C LYS A 54 -2.77 -6.66 18.11
N GLY A 55 -3.56 -6.79 17.04
CA GLY A 55 -3.07 -7.23 15.74
C GLY A 55 -2.82 -8.74 15.70
N ALA A 56 -2.73 -9.28 14.49
CA ALA A 56 -2.38 -10.67 14.23
C ALA A 56 -1.17 -10.79 13.31
N PHE A 57 -0.50 -11.95 13.35
CA PHE A 57 0.50 -12.25 12.33
C PHE A 57 -0.20 -12.35 10.98
N GLY A 58 0.17 -11.47 10.05
CA GLY A 58 -0.44 -11.46 8.72
C GLY A 58 -1.06 -10.14 8.32
N ASP A 59 -1.35 -9.27 9.29
CA ASP A 59 -1.97 -7.93 9.07
C ASP A 59 -1.20 -7.06 8.06
N GLY A 60 0.07 -7.42 7.78
CA GLY A 60 0.83 -6.87 6.68
C GLY A 60 1.86 -5.85 7.15
N LYS A 61 2.28 -4.99 6.23
CA LYS A 61 3.23 -3.91 6.45
C LYS A 61 2.86 -2.75 5.54
N ILE A 62 3.12 -1.53 6.02
CA ILE A 62 3.08 -0.32 5.22
C ILE A 62 4.53 0.05 4.91
N PHE A 63 4.82 0.32 3.64
CA PHE A 63 6.11 0.84 3.20
C PHE A 63 5.89 2.26 2.69
N VAL A 64 6.77 3.17 3.10
CA VAL A 64 6.74 4.57 2.67
C VAL A 64 8.01 4.83 1.88
N SER A 65 7.84 5.33 0.67
CA SER A 65 8.92 5.76 -0.21
C SER A 65 8.58 7.12 -0.78
N GLU A 66 9.57 8.00 -0.88
CA GLU A 66 9.40 9.30 -1.53
C GLU A 66 9.15 9.12 -3.03
N VAL A 67 8.29 9.97 -3.58
CA VAL A 67 8.02 10.06 -5.02
C VAL A 67 8.49 11.44 -5.46
N GLU A 68 9.47 11.49 -6.35
CA GLU A 68 10.08 12.74 -6.80
C GLU A 68 9.14 13.52 -7.73
N ASP A 69 8.52 12.82 -8.68
CA ASP A 69 7.68 13.43 -9.72
C ASP A 69 6.41 12.63 -9.97
N VAL A 70 5.31 13.34 -10.26
CA VAL A 70 4.04 12.76 -10.70
C VAL A 70 3.57 13.49 -11.96
N TYR A 71 3.12 12.75 -12.96
CA TYR A 71 2.61 13.30 -14.22
C TYR A 71 1.23 12.73 -14.54
N THR A 72 0.34 13.59 -15.00
CA THR A 72 -0.97 13.18 -15.53
C THR A 72 -0.84 12.89 -17.02
N ILE A 73 -0.98 11.63 -17.42
CA ILE A 73 -0.76 11.19 -18.82
C ILE A 73 -1.62 11.95 -19.82
N SER A 74 -2.90 12.20 -19.51
CA SER A 74 -3.83 12.83 -20.45
C SER A 74 -3.51 14.30 -20.73
N SER A 75 -2.89 15.00 -19.78
CA SER A 75 -2.51 16.42 -19.94
C SER A 75 -1.02 16.62 -20.17
N GLY A 76 -0.18 15.62 -19.86
CA GLY A 76 1.28 15.76 -19.83
C GLY A 76 1.78 16.66 -18.69
N VAL A 77 0.90 17.10 -17.79
CA VAL A 77 1.23 18.06 -16.74
C VAL A 77 1.85 17.35 -15.54
N LYS A 78 2.94 17.93 -15.02
CA LYS A 78 3.54 17.54 -13.74
C LYS A 78 2.66 18.03 -12.60
N GLU A 79 2.20 17.12 -11.74
CA GLU A 79 1.39 17.45 -10.57
C GLU A 79 2.22 18.31 -9.60
N GLY A 80 1.67 19.45 -9.15
CA GLY A 80 2.39 20.40 -8.31
C GLY A 80 3.33 21.37 -9.05
N ALA A 81 3.48 21.25 -10.38
CA ALA A 81 3.96 22.39 -11.16
C ALA A 81 2.86 23.46 -11.12
N ALA A 82 3.20 24.68 -10.72
CA ALA A 82 2.30 25.81 -10.87
C ALA A 82 1.84 25.84 -12.34
N GLU A 83 0.53 25.76 -12.58
CA GLU A 83 -0.03 26.01 -13.89
C GLU A 83 0.39 27.41 -14.32
N GLU A 84 1.34 27.51 -15.25
CA GLU A 84 1.40 28.70 -16.10
C GLU A 84 0.14 28.66 -16.95
N VAL A 85 -0.87 29.42 -16.48
CA VAL A 85 -2.08 29.74 -17.22
C VAL A 85 -1.65 30.44 -18.51
N THR A 86 -1.61 29.71 -19.62
CA THR A 86 -1.59 30.32 -20.95
C THR A 86 -3.02 30.68 -21.32
N ALA A 87 -3.24 32.00 -21.41
CA ALA A 87 -4.49 32.68 -21.75
C ALA A 87 -5.10 32.28 -23.10
#